data_AF-G7GXH9-F1
#
_entry.id   AF-G7GXH9-F1
#
_cell.length_a   1.000
_cell.length_b   1.000
_cell.length_c   1.000
_cell.angle_alpha   90.00
_cell.angle_beta   90.00
_cell.angle_gamma   90.00
#
_symmetry.space_group_name_H-M   'P 1'
#
loop_
_entity.id
_entity.type
_entity.pdbx_description
1 polymer ?
#
loop_
_entity_poly.entity_id
_entity_poly.type
_entity_poly.pdbx_seq_one_letter_code
_entity_poly.pdbx_strand_id
1 'polypeptide(L)'
;MRKIVSAIAAVAAVTGMAFIATPAEAAPRPTVQFAVDGHRLVGTATGLPEGRKSCGFNRSNPDPGPIIGSFGNDMIVVGNRLTRRDKVTITSRPVPPGRYLLRMSCFIKNRKSGMYDIVAVNEEWIRVTRAPQHHRPRPPATGRAA
;
A
#
# COMPACT_ATOMS: atom_id res chain seq x y z
N MET A 1 -37.72 57.02 -47.48
CA MET A 1 -37.30 56.21 -48.65
C MET A 1 -35.90 55.63 -48.37
N ARG A 2 -35.78 54.29 -48.34
CA ARG A 2 -34.74 53.43 -48.98
C ARG A 2 -33.26 53.94 -48.94
N LYS A 3 -32.20 53.24 -48.49
CA LYS A 3 -31.79 51.81 -48.35
C LYS A 3 -30.58 51.77 -47.37
N ILE A 4 -30.51 50.86 -46.38
CA ILE A 4 -29.73 49.59 -46.33
C ILE A 4 -28.33 49.68 -46.97
N VAL A 5 -27.25 49.43 -46.21
CA VAL A 5 -26.31 48.31 -46.39
C VAL A 5 -25.54 48.03 -45.08
N SER A 6 -25.60 46.77 -44.68
CA SER A 6 -24.91 46.12 -43.58
C SER A 6 -23.37 46.15 -43.68
N ALA A 7 -22.68 46.15 -42.55
CA ALA A 7 -21.35 45.58 -42.45
C ALA A 7 -21.29 44.64 -41.25
N ILE A 8 -21.22 43.35 -41.57
CA ILE A 8 -20.99 42.24 -40.66
C ILE A 8 -19.54 42.36 -40.17
N ALA A 9 -19.33 42.48 -38.86
CA ALA A 9 -18.00 42.41 -38.26
C ALA A 9 -17.88 41.16 -37.38
N ALA A 10 -17.23 40.17 -37.99
CA ALA A 10 -16.50 39.03 -37.45
C ALA A 10 -16.72 38.62 -35.97
N VAL A 11 -17.18 37.38 -35.83
CA VAL A 11 -17.06 36.55 -34.63
C VAL A 11 -15.58 36.36 -34.30
N ALA A 12 -15.15 36.83 -33.12
CA ALA A 12 -13.99 36.28 -32.43
C ALA A 12 -14.51 35.38 -31.32
N ALA A 13 -14.80 34.13 -31.65
CA ALA A 13 -14.97 33.09 -30.65
C ALA A 13 -13.61 32.91 -29.99
N VAL A 14 -13.42 33.51 -28.81
CA VAL A 14 -12.31 33.14 -27.94
C VAL A 14 -12.61 31.74 -27.45
N THR A 15 -12.19 30.74 -28.23
CA THR A 15 -11.98 29.39 -27.72
C THR A 15 -10.80 29.49 -26.77
N GLY A 16 -11.06 29.98 -25.56
CA GLY A 16 -10.20 29.75 -24.43
C GLY A 16 -10.13 28.25 -24.26
N MET A 17 -9.06 27.64 -24.76
CA MET A 17 -8.68 26.29 -24.37
C MET A 17 -8.38 26.39 -22.88
N ALA A 18 -9.41 26.19 -22.07
CA ALA A 18 -9.23 25.82 -20.68
C ALA A 18 -8.48 24.49 -20.76
N PHE A 19 -7.15 24.55 -20.65
CA PHE A 19 -6.36 23.41 -20.22
C PHE A 19 -6.88 23.10 -18.82
N ILE A 20 -7.92 22.27 -18.77
CA ILE A 20 -8.24 21.51 -17.57
C ILE A 20 -7.05 20.56 -17.46
N ALA A 21 -5.97 21.06 -16.85
CA ALA A 21 -4.92 20.20 -16.34
C ALA A 21 -5.64 19.30 -15.36
N THR A 22 -6.00 18.09 -15.80
CA THR A 22 -6.44 17.03 -14.91
C THR A 22 -5.40 17.00 -13.80
N PRO A 23 -5.79 17.19 -12.53
CA PRO A 23 -4.83 17.16 -11.44
C PRO A 23 -4.05 15.87 -11.61
N ALA A 24 -2.72 16.00 -11.74
CA ALA A 24 -1.85 14.84 -11.86
C ALA A 24 -2.14 13.98 -10.63
N GLU A 25 -2.87 12.88 -10.85
CA GLU A 25 -3.22 11.96 -9.79
C GLU A 25 -1.91 11.50 -9.19
N ALA A 26 -1.66 11.93 -7.95
CA ALA A 26 -0.41 11.67 -7.29
C ALA A 26 -0.24 10.15 -7.27
N ALA A 27 0.79 9.64 -7.96
CA ALA A 27 1.04 8.22 -8.05
C ALA A 27 0.95 7.63 -6.63
N PRO A 28 0.19 6.54 -6.43
CA PRO A 28 -0.07 6.02 -5.10
C PRO A 28 1.25 5.78 -4.39
N ARG A 29 1.42 6.40 -3.22
CA ARG A 29 2.67 6.31 -2.47
C ARG A 29 2.92 4.83 -2.15
N PRO A 30 4.17 4.34 -2.28
CA PRO A 30 4.49 2.99 -1.90
C PRO A 30 4.11 2.75 -0.44
N THR A 31 3.37 1.67 -0.17
CA THR A 31 2.93 1.32 1.20
C THR A 31 3.11 -0.16 1.45
N VAL A 32 3.26 -0.51 2.73
CA VAL A 32 3.29 -1.89 3.22
C VAL A 32 2.20 -2.05 4.27
N GLN A 33 1.37 -3.08 4.11
CA GLN A 33 0.30 -3.43 5.03
C GLN A 33 0.45 -4.88 5.48
N PHE A 34 0.01 -5.16 6.70
CA PHE A 34 0.02 -6.49 7.27
C PHE A 34 -1.41 -6.96 7.55
N ALA A 35 -1.62 -8.27 7.42
CA ALA A 35 -2.87 -8.92 7.76
C ALA A 35 -2.62 -10.32 8.34
N VAL A 36 -3.65 -10.86 8.97
CA VAL A 36 -3.70 -12.27 9.38
C VAL A 36 -4.78 -12.96 8.56
N ASP A 37 -4.41 -14.06 7.91
CA ASP A 37 -5.32 -14.96 7.21
C ASP A 37 -5.30 -16.33 7.90
N GLY A 38 -6.30 -16.57 8.75
CA GLY A 38 -6.32 -17.71 9.68
C GLY A 38 -5.13 -17.69 10.63
N HIS A 39 -4.19 -18.62 10.43
CA HIS A 39 -2.93 -18.71 11.19
C HIS A 39 -1.72 -18.21 10.38
N ARG A 40 -1.93 -17.58 9.23
CA ARG A 40 -0.85 -17.10 8.36
C ARG A 40 -0.71 -15.59 8.47
N LEU A 41 0.53 -15.12 8.48
CA LEU A 41 0.87 -13.72 8.41
C LEU A 41 1.02 -13.33 6.95
N VAL A 42 0.42 -12.22 6.55
CA VAL A 42 0.43 -11.72 5.18
C VAL A 42 1.05 -10.33 5.17
N GLY A 43 2.15 -10.16 4.44
CA GLY A 43 2.73 -8.85 4.15
C GLY A 43 2.43 -8.48 2.70
N THR A 44 1.87 -7.30 2.48
CA THR A 44 1.58 -6.78 1.15
C THR A 44 2.20 -5.40 0.95
N ALA A 45 3.06 -5.27 -0.05
CA ALA A 45 3.55 -3.99 -0.56
C ALA A 45 2.79 -3.59 -1.83
N THR A 46 2.34 -2.34 -1.91
CA THR A 46 1.61 -1.78 -3.07
C THR A 46 2.20 -0.43 -3.47
N GLY A 47 1.87 0.05 -4.68
CA GLY A 47 2.39 1.33 -5.20
C GLY A 47 3.91 1.31 -5.41
N LEU A 48 4.52 0.13 -5.60
CA LEU A 48 5.97 0.04 -5.76
C LEU A 48 6.40 0.65 -7.09
N PRO A 49 7.52 1.40 -7.11
CA PRO A 49 8.01 2.01 -8.34
C PRO A 49 8.38 0.96 -9.38
N GLU A 50 8.43 1.40 -10.64
CA GLU A 50 8.92 0.61 -11.75
C GLU A 50 10.38 0.16 -11.54
N GLY A 51 10.73 -0.94 -12.20
CA GLY A 51 12.06 -1.54 -12.09
C GLY A 51 12.10 -2.78 -11.20
N ARG A 52 13.28 -3.41 -11.12
CA ARG A 52 13.48 -4.65 -10.36
C ARG A 52 13.65 -4.32 -8.88
N LYS A 53 12.75 -4.83 -8.05
CA LYS A 53 12.80 -4.68 -6.59
C LYS A 53 13.00 -6.02 -5.89
N SER A 54 13.64 -5.96 -4.74
CA SER A 54 13.78 -7.06 -3.79
C SER A 54 12.97 -6.73 -2.56
N CYS A 55 11.96 -7.55 -2.25
CA CYS A 55 11.13 -7.40 -1.07
C CYS A 55 11.37 -8.55 -0.11
N GLY A 56 11.69 -8.24 1.14
CA GLY A 56 11.81 -9.21 2.22
C GLY A 56 10.70 -9.00 3.25
N PHE A 57 10.14 -10.09 3.75
CA PHE A 57 9.17 -10.11 4.84
C PHE A 57 9.72 -10.97 5.99
N ASN A 58 9.74 -10.40 7.19
CA ASN A 58 10.26 -11.00 8.41
C ASN A 58 9.25 -10.89 9.55
N ARG A 59 9.39 -11.76 10.54
CA ARG A 59 8.59 -11.76 11.77
C ARG A 59 9.44 -12.06 12.99
N SER A 60 9.02 -11.65 14.18
CA SER A 60 9.61 -12.14 15.43
C SER A 60 9.17 -13.58 15.75
N ASN A 61 9.74 -14.15 16.81
CA ASN A 61 9.10 -15.24 17.56
C ASN A 61 7.73 -14.79 18.14
N PRO A 62 6.82 -15.72 18.47
CA PRO A 62 5.58 -15.38 19.16
C PRO A 62 5.87 -14.78 20.54
N ASP A 63 5.14 -13.72 20.88
CA ASP A 63 5.19 -13.03 22.17
C ASP A 63 6.63 -12.77 22.62
N PRO A 64 7.44 -12.08 21.80
CA PRO A 64 8.81 -11.82 22.17
C PRO A 64 8.80 -10.95 23.43
N GLY A 65 9.83 -11.14 24.26
CA GLY A 65 10.08 -10.26 25.40
C GLY A 65 10.32 -8.81 24.97
N PRO A 66 10.67 -7.92 25.91
CA PRO A 66 11.09 -6.56 25.57
C PRO A 66 12.19 -6.62 24.50
N ILE A 67 11.96 -5.95 23.37
CA ILE A 67 12.97 -5.87 22.32
C ILE A 67 13.90 -4.71 22.71
N ILE A 68 15.12 -5.05 23.13
CA ILE A 68 16.12 -4.08 23.60
C ILE A 68 17.25 -4.04 22.55
N GLY A 69 17.44 -2.90 21.86
CA GLY A 69 18.51 -2.69 20.85
C GLY A 69 18.04 -2.64 19.40
N SER A 70 18.97 -2.66 18.44
CA SER A 70 18.67 -2.63 17.00
C SER A 70 17.98 -3.93 16.55
N PHE A 71 16.73 -3.76 16.16
CA PHE A 71 15.66 -4.71 15.77
C PHE A 71 15.99 -5.82 14.73
N GLY A 72 17.24 -5.96 14.30
CA GLY A 72 17.65 -6.81 13.18
C GLY A 72 17.93 -8.29 13.51
N ASN A 73 18.36 -8.61 14.74
CA ASN A 73 18.94 -9.94 15.02
C ASN A 73 17.91 -11.02 15.41
N ASP A 74 16.71 -10.64 15.86
CA ASP A 74 15.72 -11.58 16.38
C ASP A 74 14.54 -11.86 15.42
N MET A 75 14.66 -11.38 14.19
CA MET A 75 13.62 -11.50 13.17
C MET A 75 13.88 -12.70 12.25
N ILE A 76 12.88 -13.58 12.14
CA ILE A 76 12.87 -14.76 11.28
C ILE A 76 12.37 -14.36 9.89
N VAL A 77 13.12 -14.76 8.86
CA VAL A 77 12.72 -14.57 7.47
C VAL A 77 11.48 -15.41 7.14
N VAL A 78 10.41 -14.74 6.74
CA VAL A 78 9.18 -15.38 6.24
C VAL A 78 9.34 -15.70 4.76
N GLY A 79 9.89 -14.77 3.99
CA GLY A 79 10.15 -14.96 2.58
C GLY A 79 10.74 -13.73 1.91
N ASN A 80 11.37 -13.96 0.76
CA ASN A 80 11.95 -12.93 -0.09
C ASN A 80 11.40 -13.07 -1.51
N ARG A 81 11.18 -11.94 -2.19
CA ARG A 81 10.69 -11.93 -3.56
C ARG A 81 11.39 -10.87 -4.40
N LEU A 82 11.93 -11.30 -5.53
CA LEU A 82 12.40 -10.43 -6.61
C LEU A 82 11.29 -10.26 -7.63
N THR A 83 11.01 -9.03 -8.04
CA THR A 83 9.87 -8.73 -8.93
C THR A 83 10.04 -7.41 -9.67
N ARG A 84 9.28 -7.23 -10.75
CA ARG A 84 9.09 -5.94 -11.46
C ARG A 84 7.70 -5.34 -11.25
N ARG A 85 6.78 -6.09 -10.63
CA ARG A 85 5.38 -5.68 -10.37
C ARG A 85 5.26 -4.61 -9.29
N ASP A 86 4.32 -3.71 -9.48
CA ASP A 86 3.88 -2.67 -8.53
C ASP A 86 3.37 -3.22 -7.18
N LYS A 87 2.92 -4.48 -7.15
CA LYS A 87 2.43 -5.17 -5.96
C LYS A 87 3.21 -6.45 -5.64
N VAL A 88 3.44 -6.66 -4.35
CA VAL A 88 4.05 -7.88 -3.79
C VAL A 88 3.26 -8.33 -2.58
N THR A 89 2.83 -9.59 -2.58
CA THR A 89 2.27 -10.25 -1.40
C THR A 89 3.15 -11.45 -1.06
N ILE A 90 3.51 -11.58 0.23
CA ILE A 90 4.22 -12.72 0.80
C ILE A 90 3.41 -13.22 1.99
N THR A 91 3.12 -14.52 1.99
CA THR A 91 2.32 -15.17 3.03
C THR A 91 3.20 -16.19 3.74
N SER A 92 3.13 -16.20 5.08
CA SER A 92 3.86 -17.17 5.89
C SER A 92 3.25 -18.57 5.81
N ARG A 93 4.02 -19.56 6.26
CA ARG A 93 3.44 -20.81 6.77
C ARG A 93 2.57 -20.51 8.00
N PRO A 94 1.60 -21.37 8.36
CA PRO A 94 0.85 -21.21 9.60
C PRO A 94 1.79 -21.04 10.80
N VAL A 95 1.46 -20.09 11.68
CA VAL A 95 2.17 -19.80 12.92
C VAL A 95 1.25 -20.01 14.12
N PRO A 96 1.81 -20.31 15.30
CA PRO A 96 1.03 -20.36 16.53
C PRO A 96 0.26 -19.06 16.81
N PRO A 97 -0.79 -19.10 17.63
CA PRO A 97 -1.35 -17.89 18.22
C PRO A 97 -0.29 -17.14 19.04
N GLY A 98 -0.34 -15.82 19.01
CA GLY A 98 0.60 -14.96 19.73
C GLY A 98 0.67 -13.57 19.13
N ARG A 99 1.39 -12.66 19.80
CA ARG A 99 1.73 -11.34 19.28
C ARG A 99 3.05 -11.42 18.51
N TYR A 100 3.08 -10.89 17.31
CA TYR A 100 4.24 -10.88 16.44
C TYR A 100 4.61 -9.45 16.06
N LEU A 101 5.90 -9.14 16.06
CA LEU A 101 6.41 -7.97 15.35
C LEU A 101 6.66 -8.39 13.90
N LEU A 102 6.11 -7.66 12.95
CA LEU A 102 6.27 -7.89 11.52
C LEU A 102 7.07 -6.76 10.90
N ARG A 103 7.94 -7.10 9.95
CA ARG A 103 8.66 -6.11 9.14
C ARG A 103 8.70 -6.56 7.70
N MET A 104 8.28 -5.70 6.79
CA MET A 104 8.45 -5.91 5.35
C MET A 104 9.11 -4.69 4.74
N SER A 105 10.14 -4.93 3.95
CA SER A 105 10.95 -3.90 3.31
C SER A 105 11.20 -4.27 1.86
N CYS A 106 10.97 -3.32 0.96
CA CYS A 106 11.27 -3.42 -0.46
C CYS A 106 12.39 -2.45 -0.83
N PHE A 107 13.33 -2.94 -1.63
CA PHE A 107 14.51 -2.19 -2.05
C PHE A 107 14.59 -2.18 -3.58
N ILE A 108 15.02 -1.05 -4.14
CA ILE A 108 15.40 -0.94 -5.54
C ILE A 108 16.88 -0.58 -5.65
N LYS A 109 17.59 -1.16 -6.62
CA LYS A 109 18.97 -0.75 -6.88
C LYS A 109 18.96 0.59 -7.62
N ASN A 110 19.53 1.61 -6.99
CA ASN A 110 19.78 2.90 -7.60
C ASN A 110 20.86 2.75 -8.66
N ARG A 111 20.55 3.06 -9.91
CA ARG A 111 21.51 2.91 -11.02
C ARG A 111 22.61 3.97 -10.99
N LYS A 112 22.37 5.13 -10.38
CA LYS A 112 23.34 6.23 -10.31
C LYS A 112 24.40 5.97 -9.24
N SER A 113 23.96 5.57 -8.04
CA SER A 113 24.88 5.33 -6.91
C SER A 113 25.32 3.86 -6.78
N GLY A 114 24.63 2.92 -7.44
CA GLY A 114 24.86 1.49 -7.27
C GLY A 114 24.30 0.91 -5.95
N MET A 115 23.83 1.77 -5.04
CA MET A 115 23.29 1.42 -3.73
C MET A 115 21.83 0.96 -3.81
N TYR A 116 21.32 0.36 -2.74
CA TYR A 116 19.91 0.00 -2.62
C TYR A 116 19.14 1.07 -1.85
N ASP A 117 18.10 1.62 -2.47
CA ASP A 117 17.18 2.55 -1.83
C ASP A 117 15.97 1.79 -1.29
N ILE A 118 15.52 2.15 -0.08
CA ILE A 118 14.27 1.64 0.49
C ILE A 118 13.12 2.34 -0.22
N VAL A 119 12.27 1.57 -0.91
CA VAL A 119 11.11 2.12 -1.63
C VAL A 119 9.82 1.97 -0.85
N ALA A 120 9.72 0.96 0.00
CA ALA A 120 8.59 0.77 0.88
C ALA A 120 9.05 -0.01 2.11
N VAL A 121 8.66 0.45 3.30
CA VAL A 121 8.93 -0.24 4.55
C VAL A 121 7.78 0.01 5.50
N ASN A 122 7.40 -1.01 6.24
CA ASN A 122 6.58 -0.86 7.43
C ASN A 122 7.01 -1.89 8.47
N GLU A 123 6.72 -1.57 9.72
CA GLU A 123 6.94 -2.42 10.86
C GLU A 123 5.76 -2.27 11.82
N GLU A 124 5.14 -3.39 12.20
CA GLU A 124 3.90 -3.35 12.96
C GLU A 124 3.74 -4.58 13.86
N TRP A 125 3.13 -4.37 15.03
CA TRP A 125 2.69 -5.46 15.89
C TRP A 125 1.34 -6.00 15.43
N ILE A 126 1.27 -7.30 15.17
CA ILE A 126 0.01 -7.98 14.83
C ILE A 126 -0.24 -9.14 15.81
N ARG A 127 -1.50 -9.49 16.02
CA ARG A 127 -1.90 -10.61 16.88
C ARG A 127 -2.58 -11.70 16.05
N VAL A 128 -2.09 -12.92 16.18
CA VAL A 128 -2.73 -14.13 15.63
C VAL A 128 -3.55 -14.77 16.75
N THR A 129 -4.85 -14.92 16.53
CA THR A 129 -5.79 -15.53 17.51
C THR A 129 -6.18 -16.94 17.10
N ARG A 130 -6.60 -17.77 18.07
CA ARG A 130 -7.15 -19.12 17.79
C ARG A 130 -8.51 -19.09 17.08
N ALA A 131 -9.28 -18.03 17.28
CA ALA A 131 -10.54 -17.84 16.58
C ALA A 131 -10.30 -17.13 15.23
N PRO A 132 -10.93 -17.58 14.14
CA PRO A 132 -10.87 -16.88 12.86
C PRO A 132 -11.48 -15.48 13.01
N GLN A 133 -10.74 -14.45 12.62
CA GLN A 133 -11.27 -13.09 12.55
C GLN A 133 -12.15 -12.93 11.30
N HIS A 134 -13.34 -13.53 11.31
CA HIS A 134 -14.40 -13.05 10.45
C HIS A 134 -14.88 -11.72 11.01
N HIS A 135 -14.50 -10.60 10.38
CA HIS A 135 -15.25 -9.36 10.50
C HIS A 135 -16.68 -9.64 10.01
N ARG A 136 -17.57 -9.99 10.93
CA ARG A 136 -19.00 -10.08 10.64
C ARG A 136 -19.56 -8.66 10.79
N PRO A 137 -20.17 -8.07 9.76
CA PRO A 137 -20.90 -6.82 9.91
C PRO A 137 -21.94 -7.01 11.02
N ARG A 138 -21.90 -6.15 12.05
CA ARG A 138 -22.93 -6.14 13.08
C ARG A 138 -24.22 -5.66 12.40
N PRO A 139 -25.29 -6.48 12.31
CA PRO A 139 -26.57 -5.97 11.83
C PRO A 139 -27.05 -4.90 12.81
N PRO A 140 -27.69 -3.82 12.31
CA PRO A 140 -28.27 -2.80 13.17
C PRO A 140 -29.28 -3.46 14.11
N ALA A 141 -29.24 -3.08 15.38
CA ALA A 141 -30.21 -3.52 16.37
C ALA A 141 -31.59 -3.07 15.89
N THR A 142 -32.44 -4.02 15.48
CA THR A 142 -33.85 -3.76 15.23
C THR A 142 -34.49 -3.37 16.54
N GLY A 143 -34.77 -2.07 16.69
CA GLY A 143 -35.60 -1.56 17.75
C GLY A 143 -36.96 -2.25 17.70
N ARG A 144 -37.31 -2.91 18.79
CA ARG A 144 -38.65 -3.44 19.04
C ARG A 144 -39.53 -2.25 19.40
N ALA A 145 -40.28 -1.73 18.43
CA ALA A 145 -41.37 -0.80 18.71
C ALA A 145 -42.52 -1.61 19.32
N ALA A 146 -43.04 -1.10 20.44
CA ALA A 146 -44.24 -1.55 21.11
C ALA A 146 -45.49 -1.14 20.33
#